data_AF-A0A962X870-F1
#
_entry.id   AF-A0A962X870-F1
#
_cell.length_a   1.000
_cell.length_b   1.000
_cell.length_c   1.000
_cell.angle_alpha   90.00
_cell.angle_beta   90.00
_cell.angle_gamma   90.00
#
_symmetry.space_group_name_H-M   'P 1'
#
loop_
_entity.id
_entity.type
_entity.pdbx_description
1 polymer ?
#
loop_
_entity_poly.entity_id
_entity_poly.type
_entity_poly.pdbx_seq_one_letter_code
_entity_poly.pdbx_strand_id
1 'polypeptide(L)'
;DSRLIAFNTQYANEIKGADGAIPPLDKTLSALENLYSQMNAIARARESSPDGNVPQNLKDQFSTVANQAQVDAARKPPPFNTLLNQLVQDSADVVRSVRDRLNAQWQVAKVAAFFQDNLKGRYPLARSSIQWSGGAPGATGAVPTNTIQWVNPDVGAAPSRVIQGPPDAAMAAFSRFFGPNGLMDTFFQRSLKPYVDTSQGNWTWRGPTGPEQSISPEALQAFQRAAAVRATLFSGNSSTPSVRFQLIPVETSRDISQVVIGLEGQTLTYRTGQPAQGTDLRWTGISSQAQIEFLPGGGPSKLTETGPWGWFKILDQAQVQPTGTGQFRVAFQLGGRQAIYELRIPGGDANPFRLRELEGFRCPDQL
;
A
#
# COMPACT_ATOMS: atom_id res chain seq x y z
N ASP A 1 18.48 18.57 57.24
CA ASP A 1 17.66 17.63 56.47
C ASP A 1 18.51 16.41 56.13
N SER A 2 18.14 15.22 56.64
CA SER A 2 18.91 13.98 56.45
C SER A 2 19.01 13.56 54.99
N ARG A 3 18.07 14.01 54.14
CA ARG A 3 18.08 13.76 52.69
C ARG A 3 19.22 14.49 51.98
N LEU A 4 19.54 15.72 52.38
CA LEU A 4 20.66 16.49 51.81
C LEU A 4 22.02 15.93 52.23
N ILE A 5 22.13 15.40 53.46
CA ILE A 5 23.34 14.75 53.94
C ILE A 5 23.57 13.43 53.19
N ALA A 6 22.53 12.61 53.02
CA ALA A 6 22.61 11.38 52.23
C ALA A 6 22.97 11.65 50.76
N PHE A 7 22.40 12.70 50.17
CA PHE A 7 22.73 13.14 48.81
C PHE A 7 24.19 13.61 48.69
N ASN A 8 24.67 14.44 49.62
CA ASN A 8 26.06 14.90 49.63
C ASN A 8 27.05 13.74 49.77
N THR A 9 26.75 12.75 50.62
CA THR A 9 27.56 11.53 50.77
C THR A 9 27.58 10.70 49.49
N GLN A 10 26.45 10.58 48.79
CA GLN A 10 26.37 9.84 47.53
C GLN A 10 27.23 10.50 46.44
N TYR A 11 27.23 11.83 46.35
CA TYR A 11 28.08 12.58 45.41
C TYR A 11 29.56 12.55 45.79
N ALA A 12 29.87 12.65 47.08
CA ALA A 12 31.24 12.55 47.57
C ALA A 12 31.86 11.18 47.23
N ASN A 13 31.06 10.11 47.31
CA ASN A 13 31.49 8.75 46.96
C ASN A 13 31.71 8.57 45.45
N GLU A 14 30.96 9.28 44.60
CA GLU A 14 31.17 9.28 43.14
C GLU A 14 32.49 9.97 42.73
N ILE A 15 32.88 11.03 43.46
CA ILE A 15 34.07 11.86 43.14
C ILE A 15 35.35 11.32 43.77
N LYS A 16 35.30 10.80 45.00
CA LYS A 16 36.51 10.38 45.73
C LYS A 16 36.79 8.89 45.64
N GLY A 17 35.80 8.07 45.28
CA GLY A 17 35.86 6.63 45.47
C GLY A 17 35.91 6.23 46.96
N ALA A 18 35.67 4.95 47.26
CA ALA A 18 35.99 4.41 48.58
C ALA A 18 37.51 4.22 48.69
N ASP A 19 38.10 4.43 49.88
CA ASP A 19 39.55 4.46 50.14
C ASP A 19 40.37 3.50 49.24
N GLY A 20 41.12 4.08 48.29
CA GLY A 20 42.03 3.36 47.38
C GLY A 20 41.42 2.84 46.07
N ALA A 21 40.12 3.02 45.83
CA ALA A 21 39.46 2.63 44.57
C ALA A 21 39.35 3.81 43.58
N ILE A 22 39.49 3.51 42.29
CA ILE A 22 39.27 4.50 41.21
C ILE A 22 37.84 5.07 41.33
N PRO A 23 37.68 6.41 41.37
CA PRO A 23 36.39 7.06 41.42
C PRO A 23 35.40 6.51 40.37
N PRO A 24 34.14 6.21 40.75
CA PRO A 24 33.09 5.83 39.81
C PRO A 24 32.85 6.85 38.68
N LEU A 25 33.20 8.12 38.92
CA LEU A 25 33.18 9.19 37.92
C LEU A 25 34.20 8.96 36.80
N ASP A 26 35.43 8.55 37.10
CA ASP A 26 36.48 8.32 36.10
C ASP A 26 36.12 7.17 35.16
N LYS A 27 35.44 6.14 35.70
CA LYS A 27 34.88 5.05 34.88
C LYS A 27 33.81 5.55 33.92
N THR A 28 33.01 6.52 34.35
CA THR A 28 31.97 7.13 33.53
C THR A 28 32.59 7.98 32.41
N LEU A 29 33.62 8.76 32.73
CA LEU A 29 34.37 9.54 31.74
C LEU A 29 35.02 8.63 30.69
N SER A 30 35.65 7.53 31.14
CA SER A 30 36.24 6.53 30.24
C SER A 30 35.21 5.89 29.31
N ALA A 31 33.99 5.60 29.82
CA ALA A 31 32.90 5.06 29.01
C ALA A 31 32.42 6.07 27.95
N LEU A 32 32.36 7.35 28.30
CA LEU A 32 32.02 8.43 27.36
C LEU A 32 33.10 8.64 26.28
N GLU A 33 34.38 8.56 26.66
CA GLU A 33 35.50 8.62 25.71
C GLU A 33 35.47 7.45 24.72
N ASN A 34 35.19 6.24 25.20
CA ASN A 34 35.04 5.05 24.35
C ASN A 34 33.87 5.21 23.36
N LEU A 35 32.73 5.72 23.84
CA LEU A 35 31.55 5.99 23.01
C LEU A 35 31.88 7.02 21.91
N TYR A 36 32.53 8.12 22.29
CA TYR A 36 32.96 9.16 21.35
C TYR A 36 33.95 8.63 20.31
N SER A 37 34.95 7.86 20.73
CA SER A 37 35.95 7.26 19.85
C SER A 37 35.30 6.35 18.79
N GLN A 38 34.34 5.52 19.19
CA GLN A 38 33.62 4.64 18.26
C GLN A 38 32.68 5.41 17.33
N MET A 39 32.00 6.45 17.81
CA MET A 39 31.23 7.34 16.93
C MET A 39 32.11 7.97 15.85
N ASN A 40 33.31 8.42 16.22
CA ASN A 40 34.26 9.02 15.28
C ASN A 40 34.78 7.97 14.28
N ALA A 41 35.06 6.75 14.73
CA ALA A 41 35.43 5.64 13.84
C ALA A 41 34.33 5.33 12.82
N ILE A 42 33.06 5.33 13.24
CA ILE A 42 31.90 5.13 12.38
C ILE A 42 31.71 6.29 11.39
N ALA A 43 31.86 7.53 11.86
CA ALA A 43 31.78 8.72 11.00
C ALA A 43 32.85 8.68 9.90
N ARG A 44 34.10 8.38 10.27
CA ARG A 44 35.21 8.22 9.32
C ARG A 44 34.99 7.07 8.34
N ALA A 45 34.50 5.93 8.82
CA ALA A 45 34.16 4.81 7.95
C ALA A 45 33.10 5.21 6.92
N ARG A 46 32.07 5.94 7.34
CA ARG A 46 31.01 6.47 6.47
C ARG A 46 31.55 7.47 5.43
N GLU A 47 32.48 8.34 5.80
CA GLU A 47 33.13 9.29 4.89
C GLU A 47 34.06 8.61 3.87
N SER A 48 34.76 7.56 4.30
CA SER A 48 35.68 6.80 3.44
C SER A 48 34.98 5.82 2.48
N SER A 49 33.75 5.43 2.79
CA SER A 49 32.94 4.53 1.98
C SER A 49 32.23 5.29 0.86
N PRO A 50 32.44 4.96 -0.43
CA PRO A 50 31.71 5.55 -1.56
C PRO A 50 30.19 5.40 -1.41
N ASP A 51 29.80 4.29 -0.78
CA ASP A 51 28.43 3.87 -0.52
C ASP A 51 27.94 4.27 0.88
N GLY A 52 28.73 5.00 1.67
CA GLY A 52 28.35 5.41 3.03
C GLY A 52 28.02 4.28 4.01
N ASN A 53 28.29 3.01 3.67
CA ASN A 53 28.03 1.87 4.53
C ASN A 53 28.99 1.86 5.72
N VAL A 54 28.47 1.46 6.87
CA VAL A 54 29.28 1.27 8.08
C VAL A 54 29.55 -0.23 8.23
N PRO A 55 30.82 -0.66 8.30
CA PRO A 55 31.18 -2.05 8.55
C PRO A 55 30.45 -2.66 9.75
N GLN A 56 29.91 -3.87 9.59
CA GLN A 56 29.11 -4.53 10.65
C GLN A 56 29.89 -4.68 11.96
N ASN A 57 31.19 -4.98 11.88
CA ASN A 57 32.05 -5.08 13.07
C ASN A 57 32.10 -3.77 13.88
N LEU A 58 32.07 -2.60 13.22
CA LEU A 58 32.04 -1.31 13.91
C LEU A 58 30.67 -1.05 14.57
N LYS A 59 29.57 -1.48 13.92
CA LYS A 59 28.23 -1.44 14.50
C LYS A 59 28.15 -2.33 15.75
N ASP A 60 28.70 -3.54 15.68
CA ASP A 60 28.70 -4.49 16.79
C ASP A 60 29.54 -3.97 17.98
N GLN A 61 30.71 -3.40 17.69
CA GLN A 61 31.58 -2.75 18.68
C GLN A 61 30.87 -1.58 19.37
N PHE A 62 30.19 -0.72 18.60
CA PHE A 62 29.37 0.36 19.13
C PHE A 62 28.24 -0.15 20.02
N SER A 63 27.52 -1.18 19.59
CA SER A 63 26.43 -1.75 20.38
C SER A 63 26.92 -2.31 21.72
N THR A 64 28.13 -2.89 21.75
CA THR A 64 28.75 -3.43 22.96
C THR A 64 29.08 -2.32 23.95
N VAL A 65 29.70 -1.22 23.49
CA VAL A 65 30.04 -0.07 24.34
C VAL A 65 28.79 0.68 24.79
N ALA A 66 27.80 0.85 23.92
CA ALA A 66 26.52 1.46 24.27
C ALA A 66 25.78 0.67 25.35
N ASN A 67 25.72 -0.67 25.25
CA ASN A 67 25.10 -1.53 26.26
C ASN A 67 25.83 -1.43 27.61
N GLN A 68 27.16 -1.43 27.59
CA GLN A 68 27.96 -1.28 28.82
C GLN A 68 27.72 0.10 29.47
N ALA A 69 27.73 1.17 28.66
CA ALA A 69 27.46 2.52 29.14
C ALA A 69 26.04 2.66 29.72
N GLN A 70 25.04 1.97 29.16
CA GLN A 70 23.68 1.95 29.69
C GLN A 70 23.58 1.25 31.05
N VAL A 71 24.29 0.13 31.24
CA VAL A 71 24.38 -0.57 32.53
C VAL A 71 25.05 0.33 33.58
N ASP A 72 26.10 1.05 33.19
CA ASP A 72 26.81 1.96 34.09
C ASP A 72 25.99 3.22 34.42
N ALA A 73 25.17 3.71 33.48
CA ALA A 73 24.22 4.80 33.69
C ALA A 73 23.11 4.41 34.68
N ALA A 74 22.59 3.18 34.61
CA ALA A 74 21.56 2.69 35.53
C ALA A 74 22.02 2.62 36.99
N ARG A 75 23.33 2.54 37.22
CA ARG A 75 23.94 2.49 38.56
C ARG A 75 24.18 3.89 39.16
N LYS A 76 24.00 4.97 38.38
CA LYS A 76 24.24 6.33 38.85
C LYS A 76 23.02 6.94 39.56
N PRO A 77 23.24 7.86 40.51
CA PRO A 77 22.16 8.64 41.08
C PRO A 77 21.52 9.60 40.05
N PRO A 78 20.23 9.95 40.21
CA PRO A 78 19.63 11.09 39.52
C PRO A 78 20.38 12.41 39.81
N PRO A 79 20.52 13.32 38.84
CA PRO A 79 20.01 13.27 37.46
C PRO A 79 20.98 12.62 36.45
N PHE A 80 22.16 12.16 36.89
CA PHE A 80 23.21 11.63 36.00
C PHE A 80 22.77 10.40 35.24
N ASN A 81 22.00 9.51 35.86
CA ASN A 81 21.43 8.35 35.17
C ASN A 81 20.60 8.74 33.94
N THR A 82 19.74 9.76 34.06
CA THR A 82 18.88 10.23 32.98
C THR A 82 19.71 10.87 31.86
N LEU A 83 20.69 11.71 32.21
CA LEU A 83 21.55 12.36 31.23
C LEU A 83 22.41 11.36 30.44
N LEU A 84 22.99 10.38 31.12
CA LEU A 84 23.80 9.33 30.48
C LEU A 84 22.95 8.41 29.61
N ASN A 85 21.76 8.03 30.07
CA ASN A 85 20.83 7.24 29.26
C ASN A 85 20.39 8.01 28.00
N GLN A 86 20.08 9.30 28.13
CA GLN A 86 19.73 10.15 26.98
C GLN A 86 20.88 10.22 25.98
N LEU A 87 22.11 10.46 26.46
CA LEU A 87 23.29 10.55 25.60
C LEU A 87 23.59 9.23 24.86
N VAL A 88 23.45 8.09 25.52
CA VAL A 88 23.63 6.76 24.90
C VAL A 88 22.53 6.50 23.85
N GLN A 89 21.29 6.93 24.10
CA GLN A 89 20.21 6.82 23.12
C GLN A 89 20.43 7.73 21.91
N ASP A 90 20.78 9.00 22.15
CA ASP A 90 21.02 9.98 21.10
C ASP A 90 22.21 9.57 20.21
N SER A 91 23.30 9.08 20.81
CA SER A 91 24.46 8.58 20.06
C SER A 91 24.14 7.33 19.23
N ALA A 92 23.33 6.41 19.76
CA ALA A 92 22.88 5.24 19.01
C ALA A 92 22.02 5.62 17.80
N ASP A 93 21.17 6.65 17.92
CA ASP A 93 20.36 7.15 16.81
C ASP A 93 21.17 7.84 15.70
N VAL A 94 22.27 8.49 16.04
CA VAL A 94 23.20 9.09 15.07
C VAL A 94 23.97 8.01 14.29
N VAL A 95 24.34 6.92 14.96
CA VAL A 95 25.04 5.78 14.36
C VAL A 95 24.13 4.98 13.42
N ARG A 96 22.82 4.89 13.72
CA ARG A 96 21.85 4.19 12.85
C ARG A 96 21.81 4.78 11.45
N SER A 97 21.71 3.91 10.44
CA SER A 97 21.56 4.34 9.06
C SER A 97 20.18 4.99 8.84
N VAL A 98 20.05 5.83 7.81
CA VAL A 98 18.75 6.41 7.43
C VAL A 98 17.74 5.31 7.14
N ARG A 99 18.17 4.24 6.47
CA ARG A 99 17.33 3.09 6.16
C ARG A 99 16.85 2.35 7.40
N ASP A 100 17.72 2.13 8.39
CA ASP A 100 17.33 1.46 9.65
C ASP A 100 16.28 2.27 10.41
N ARG A 101 16.44 3.60 10.47
CA ARG A 101 15.45 4.48 11.10
C ARG A 101 14.11 4.44 10.36
N LEU A 102 14.14 4.51 9.03
CA LEU A 102 12.92 4.40 8.21
C LEU A 102 12.24 3.03 8.36
N ASN A 103 13.02 1.95 8.42
CA ASN A 103 12.52 0.60 8.65
C ASN A 103 11.91 0.43 10.04
N ALA A 104 12.55 0.94 11.08
CA ALA A 104 11.98 0.94 12.43
C ALA A 104 10.65 1.70 12.47
N GLN A 105 10.59 2.88 11.86
CA GLN A 105 9.35 3.67 11.76
C GLN A 105 8.26 2.93 10.96
N TRP A 106 8.62 2.25 9.87
CA TRP A 106 7.70 1.46 9.05
C TRP A 106 7.06 0.32 9.85
N GLN A 107 7.87 -0.40 10.63
CA GLN A 107 7.38 -1.47 11.52
C GLN A 107 6.47 -0.93 12.63
N VAL A 108 6.84 0.19 13.26
CA VAL A 108 6.02 0.85 14.29
C VAL A 108 4.68 1.34 13.72
N ALA A 109 4.69 1.85 12.48
CA ALA A 109 3.48 2.29 11.80
C ALA A 109 2.56 1.13 11.38
N LYS A 110 3.04 -0.13 11.43
CA LYS A 110 2.30 -1.36 11.11
C LYS A 110 1.62 -1.33 9.73
N VAL A 111 2.22 -0.62 8.76
CA VAL A 111 1.63 -0.42 7.43
C VAL A 111 1.58 -1.74 6.66
N ALA A 112 2.67 -2.50 6.67
CA ALA A 112 2.74 -3.83 6.05
C ALA A 112 1.76 -4.81 6.70
N ALA A 113 1.74 -4.90 8.03
CA ALA A 113 0.82 -5.76 8.77
C ALA A 113 -0.65 -5.45 8.43
N PHE A 114 -1.04 -4.17 8.44
CA PHE A 114 -2.38 -3.76 8.06
C PHE A 114 -2.76 -4.20 6.64
N PHE A 115 -1.84 -4.05 5.68
CA PHE A 115 -2.07 -4.48 4.30
C PHE A 115 -2.25 -6.00 4.19
N GLN A 116 -1.39 -6.77 4.85
CA GLN A 116 -1.44 -8.23 4.85
C GLN A 116 -2.78 -8.75 5.39
N ASP A 117 -3.28 -8.14 6.47
CA ASP A 117 -4.53 -8.57 7.11
C ASP A 117 -5.78 -8.13 6.35
N ASN A 118 -5.77 -6.90 5.81
CA ASN A 118 -6.99 -6.24 5.33
C ASN A 118 -7.14 -6.14 3.82
N LEU A 119 -6.04 -6.26 3.05
CA LEU A 119 -6.02 -5.93 1.63
C LEU A 119 -5.37 -7.01 0.75
N LYS A 120 -4.42 -7.78 1.28
CA LYS A 120 -3.76 -8.85 0.53
C LYS A 120 -4.76 -9.92 0.09
N GLY A 121 -4.65 -10.34 -1.16
CA GLY A 121 -5.48 -11.40 -1.73
C GLY A 121 -6.95 -11.02 -1.89
N ARG A 122 -7.26 -9.72 -1.81
CA ARG A 122 -8.63 -9.19 -1.93
C ARG A 122 -8.82 -8.40 -3.21
N TYR A 123 -10.03 -8.42 -3.75
CA TYR A 123 -10.39 -7.56 -4.87
C TYR A 123 -10.41 -6.09 -4.42
N PRO A 124 -9.86 -5.11 -5.17
CA PRO A 124 -9.42 -5.16 -6.57
C PRO A 124 -7.92 -5.45 -6.77
N LEU A 125 -7.16 -5.67 -5.70
CA LEU A 125 -5.70 -5.89 -5.73
C LEU A 125 -5.36 -7.27 -6.31
N ALA A 126 -6.05 -8.30 -5.82
CA ALA A 126 -6.05 -9.61 -6.42
C ALA A 126 -7.28 -9.73 -7.31
N ARG A 127 -7.07 -9.83 -8.63
CA ARG A 127 -8.12 -10.16 -9.58
C ARG A 127 -7.99 -11.65 -9.87
N SER A 128 -9.01 -12.44 -9.53
CA SER A 128 -9.12 -13.76 -10.13
C SER A 128 -9.30 -13.57 -11.63
N SER A 129 -8.46 -14.20 -12.45
CA SER A 129 -8.83 -14.47 -13.83
C SER A 129 -10.17 -15.21 -13.78
N ILE A 130 -11.27 -14.55 -14.13
CA ILE A 130 -12.57 -15.22 -14.22
C ILE A 130 -12.44 -16.19 -15.40
N GLN A 131 -12.07 -17.43 -15.11
CA GLN A 131 -12.02 -18.53 -16.07
C GLN A 131 -13.44 -19.04 -16.24
N TRP A 132 -14.06 -18.73 -17.38
CA TRP A 132 -15.30 -19.37 -17.80
C TRP A 132 -15.00 -20.78 -18.30
N SER A 133 -15.36 -21.82 -17.52
CA SER A 133 -15.29 -23.22 -17.94
C SER A 133 -16.66 -23.74 -18.42
N GLY A 134 -16.80 -24.09 -19.71
CA GLY A 134 -17.88 -24.91 -20.32
C GLY A 134 -17.67 -25.28 -21.81
N GLY A 135 -16.91 -26.32 -22.20
CA GLY A 135 -16.40 -26.47 -23.58
C GLY A 135 -16.44 -27.82 -24.20
N ALA A 136 -16.36 -27.73 -25.54
CA ALA A 136 -16.69 -28.79 -26.47
C ALA A 136 -15.68 -29.95 -26.37
N PRO A 137 -16.12 -31.21 -26.50
CA PRO A 137 -15.22 -32.35 -26.44
C PRO A 137 -14.27 -32.34 -27.65
N GLY A 138 -12.95 -32.35 -27.43
CA GLY A 138 -11.98 -32.82 -28.44
C GLY A 138 -10.74 -31.97 -28.77
N ALA A 139 -10.46 -30.83 -28.12
CA ALA A 139 -9.27 -30.03 -28.45
C ALA A 139 -8.04 -30.38 -27.57
N THR A 140 -7.17 -31.28 -28.04
CA THR A 140 -5.84 -31.51 -27.47
C THR A 140 -4.81 -30.57 -28.10
N GLY A 141 -4.56 -29.43 -27.46
CA GLY A 141 -3.47 -28.51 -27.79
C GLY A 141 -3.18 -27.58 -26.62
N ALA A 142 -1.90 -27.33 -26.33
CA ALA A 142 -1.48 -26.39 -25.29
C ALA A 142 -1.90 -24.97 -25.68
N VAL A 143 -2.74 -24.35 -24.85
CA VAL A 143 -3.36 -23.06 -25.15
C VAL A 143 -2.65 -21.94 -24.37
N PRO A 144 -2.33 -20.78 -25.00
CA PRO A 144 -1.62 -19.69 -24.32
C PRO A 144 -2.41 -19.10 -23.14
N THR A 145 -1.66 -18.56 -22.17
CA THR A 145 -2.07 -18.12 -20.81
C THR A 145 -3.26 -17.15 -20.74
N ASN A 146 -3.71 -16.59 -21.87
CA ASN A 146 -4.85 -15.66 -21.96
C ASN A 146 -6.06 -16.21 -22.73
N THR A 147 -6.21 -17.52 -22.85
CA THR A 147 -7.29 -18.11 -23.66
C THR A 147 -8.40 -18.72 -22.81
N ILE A 148 -9.65 -18.45 -23.17
CA ILE A 148 -10.84 -18.90 -22.44
C ILE A 148 -11.09 -20.40 -22.70
N GLN A 149 -10.61 -21.18 -21.73
CA GLN A 149 -10.83 -22.59 -21.35
C GLN A 149 -12.22 -23.14 -21.07
N TRP A 150 -13.04 -23.48 -22.04
CA TRP A 150 -14.37 -24.01 -21.76
C TRP A 150 -14.30 -25.55 -21.35
N VAL A 151 -14.87 -26.02 -20.20
CA VAL A 151 -15.17 -27.46 -19.84
C VAL A 151 -16.57 -27.67 -19.19
N ASN A 152 -17.43 -28.55 -19.74
CA ASN A 152 -18.81 -28.82 -19.29
C ASN A 152 -18.87 -30.11 -18.44
N PRO A 153 -19.54 -30.19 -17.27
CA PRO A 153 -19.84 -31.46 -16.61
C PRO A 153 -21.30 -31.91 -16.80
N ASP A 154 -21.46 -33.22 -16.87
CA ASP A 154 -22.68 -33.95 -17.18
C ASP A 154 -23.87 -33.74 -16.21
N VAL A 155 -25.03 -34.14 -16.72
CA VAL A 155 -26.39 -34.13 -16.17
C VAL A 155 -26.47 -34.75 -14.76
N GLY A 156 -27.16 -34.07 -13.84
CA GLY A 156 -27.82 -34.75 -12.70
C GLY A 156 -27.33 -34.45 -11.28
N ALA A 157 -26.90 -33.23 -10.98
CA ALA A 157 -26.95 -32.65 -9.63
C ALA A 157 -26.79 -31.14 -9.78
N ALA A 158 -27.66 -30.32 -9.20
CA ALA A 158 -27.50 -28.87 -9.26
C ALA A 158 -26.16 -28.49 -8.57
N PRO A 159 -25.14 -27.99 -9.30
CA PRO A 159 -23.95 -27.51 -8.64
C PRO A 159 -24.29 -26.15 -8.04
N SER A 160 -24.27 -26.06 -6.71
CA SER A 160 -24.17 -24.78 -6.00
C SER A 160 -22.86 -24.10 -6.41
N ARG A 161 -22.96 -23.26 -7.45
CA ARG A 161 -21.82 -22.58 -8.07
C ARG A 161 -21.35 -21.45 -7.14
N VAL A 162 -20.39 -21.74 -6.28
CA VAL A 162 -19.61 -20.72 -5.57
C VAL A 162 -18.24 -20.63 -6.24
N ILE A 163 -18.17 -20.04 -7.43
CA ILE A 163 -16.89 -19.51 -7.94
C ILE A 163 -16.71 -18.17 -7.21
N GLN A 164 -16.36 -18.22 -5.92
CA GLN A 164 -16.04 -17.00 -5.21
C GLN A 164 -14.65 -16.56 -5.66
N GLY A 165 -14.62 -15.50 -6.48
CA GLY A 165 -13.43 -14.68 -6.63
C GLY A 165 -12.90 -14.22 -5.26
N PRO A 166 -11.68 -13.68 -5.19
CA PRO A 166 -11.09 -13.23 -3.94
C PRO A 166 -12.07 -12.31 -3.20
N PRO A 167 -12.14 -12.40 -1.86
CA PRO A 167 -13.07 -11.59 -1.10
C PRO A 167 -12.81 -10.10 -1.36
N ASP A 168 -13.87 -9.31 -1.37
CA ASP A 168 -13.78 -7.88 -1.61
C ASP A 168 -12.99 -7.19 -0.48
N ALA A 169 -12.11 -6.25 -0.84
CA ALA A 169 -11.47 -5.36 0.12
C ALA A 169 -12.52 -4.44 0.72
N ALA A 170 -12.58 -4.35 2.05
CA ALA A 170 -13.47 -3.43 2.73
C ALA A 170 -13.14 -1.99 2.32
N MET A 171 -14.14 -1.21 1.92
CA MET A 171 -13.93 0.15 1.43
C MET A 171 -13.23 1.03 2.48
N ALA A 172 -13.59 0.88 3.76
CA ALA A 172 -12.94 1.58 4.87
C ALA A 172 -11.45 1.22 5.01
N ALA A 173 -11.08 -0.05 4.83
CA ALA A 173 -9.68 -0.47 4.88
C ALA A 173 -8.89 0.04 3.67
N PHE A 174 -9.51 0.02 2.49
CA PHE A 174 -8.93 0.56 1.27
C PHE A 174 -8.66 2.07 1.40
N SER A 175 -9.66 2.85 1.85
CA SER A 175 -9.54 4.28 2.17
C SER A 175 -8.48 4.56 3.22
N ARG A 176 -8.40 3.77 4.29
CA ARG A 176 -7.39 3.95 5.34
C ARG A 176 -5.97 3.73 4.84
N PHE A 177 -5.77 2.85 3.86
CA PHE A 177 -4.45 2.54 3.34
C PHE A 177 -4.02 3.50 2.20
N PHE A 178 -4.84 3.63 1.16
CA PHE A 178 -4.54 4.40 -0.05
C PHE A 178 -5.06 5.85 -0.05
N GLY A 179 -6.06 6.15 0.79
CA GLY A 179 -6.71 7.46 0.80
C GLY A 179 -5.79 8.59 1.27
N PRO A 180 -6.22 9.85 1.10
CA PRO A 180 -5.51 11.00 1.65
C PRO A 180 -5.45 10.92 3.18
N ASN A 181 -4.29 11.24 3.75
CA ASN A 181 -3.99 11.03 5.17
C ASN A 181 -4.12 9.56 5.61
N GLY A 182 -4.08 8.62 4.66
CA GLY A 182 -4.00 7.19 4.94
C GLY A 182 -2.62 6.78 5.46
N LEU A 183 -2.42 5.48 5.67
CA LEU A 183 -1.17 4.92 6.21
C LEU A 183 0.03 5.20 5.29
N MET A 184 -0.12 4.91 3.99
CA MET A 184 0.95 5.14 3.00
C MET A 184 1.31 6.61 2.87
N ASP A 185 0.29 7.46 2.75
CA ASP A 185 0.46 8.90 2.57
C ASP A 185 1.05 9.58 3.81
N THR A 186 0.55 9.25 5.00
CA THR A 186 1.03 9.81 6.27
C THR A 186 2.49 9.43 6.50
N PHE A 187 2.86 8.17 6.25
CA PHE A 187 4.24 7.73 6.35
C PHE A 187 5.13 8.45 5.34
N PHE A 188 4.68 8.54 4.08
CA PHE A 188 5.43 9.23 3.04
C PHE A 188 5.70 10.69 3.41
N GLN A 189 4.66 11.44 3.82
CA GLN A 189 4.78 12.85 4.17
C GLN A 189 5.67 13.10 5.38
N ARG A 190 5.63 12.22 6.40
CA ARG A 190 6.39 12.39 7.65
C ARG A 190 7.84 11.92 7.54
N SER A 191 8.08 10.80 6.87
CA SER A 191 9.36 10.09 6.92
C SER A 191 10.13 10.12 5.61
N LEU A 192 9.45 10.00 4.46
CA LEU A 192 10.11 9.83 3.15
C LEU A 192 10.21 11.11 2.31
N LYS A 193 9.29 12.05 2.47
CA LYS A 193 9.25 13.31 1.73
C LYS A 193 10.59 14.08 1.68
N PRO A 194 11.39 14.19 2.77
CA PRO A 194 12.68 14.88 2.69
C PRO A 194 13.74 14.13 1.87
N TYR A 195 13.56 12.83 1.62
CA TYR A 195 14.54 11.97 0.95
C TYR A 195 14.14 11.57 -0.47
N VAL A 196 12.98 12.01 -0.96
CA VAL A 196 12.43 11.59 -2.26
C VAL A 196 12.10 12.81 -3.12
N ASP A 197 12.52 12.80 -4.38
CA ASP A 197 11.99 13.69 -5.40
C ASP A 197 10.68 13.15 -5.97
N THR A 198 9.62 13.93 -5.86
CA THR A 198 8.33 13.69 -6.52
C THR A 198 8.00 14.75 -7.57
N SER A 199 8.95 15.64 -7.90
CA SER A 199 8.74 16.72 -8.87
C SER A 199 8.57 16.19 -10.30
N GLN A 200 9.19 15.05 -10.59
CA GLN A 200 8.99 14.32 -11.83
C GLN A 200 8.04 13.13 -11.59
N GLY A 201 7.26 12.75 -12.61
CA GLY A 201 6.34 11.62 -12.53
C GLY A 201 7.01 10.30 -12.10
N ASN A 202 8.33 10.20 -12.27
CA ASN A 202 9.18 9.14 -11.75
C ASN A 202 9.84 9.59 -10.43
N TRP A 203 9.50 8.90 -9.34
CA TRP A 203 10.05 9.23 -8.04
C TRP A 203 11.49 8.75 -7.93
N THR A 204 12.39 9.60 -7.43
CA THR A 204 13.81 9.26 -7.28
C THR A 204 14.30 9.56 -5.87
N TRP A 205 15.25 8.75 -5.38
CA TRP A 205 15.87 8.99 -4.08
C TRP A 205 16.83 10.18 -4.17
N ARG A 206 16.66 11.15 -3.28
CA ARG A 206 17.55 12.32 -3.09
C ARG A 206 18.20 12.36 -1.70
N GLY A 207 18.00 11.33 -0.90
CA GLY A 207 18.65 11.19 0.38
C GLY A 207 20.12 10.76 0.25
N PRO A 208 20.77 10.50 1.39
CA PRO A 208 22.13 9.98 1.42
C PRO A 208 22.27 8.69 0.60
N THR A 209 23.34 8.59 -0.18
CA THR A 209 23.58 7.50 -1.14
C THR A 209 24.27 6.32 -0.46
N GLY A 210 23.85 5.09 -0.79
CA GLY A 210 24.41 3.89 -0.19
C GLY A 210 23.40 2.76 0.00
N PRO A 211 23.79 1.47 -0.12
CA PRO A 211 22.91 0.34 0.15
C PRO A 211 22.28 0.40 1.54
N GLU A 212 22.98 0.88 2.56
CA GLU A 212 22.43 1.01 3.91
C GLU A 212 21.70 2.34 4.15
N GLN A 213 21.75 3.28 3.21
CA GLN A 213 21.23 4.64 3.40
C GLN A 213 19.97 4.91 2.56
N SER A 214 19.88 4.33 1.37
CA SER A 214 18.72 4.42 0.48
C SER A 214 17.72 3.29 0.71
N ILE A 215 16.43 3.59 0.52
CA ILE A 215 15.40 2.56 0.39
C ILE A 215 15.53 1.81 -0.94
N SER A 216 14.91 0.64 -1.02
CA SER A 216 14.88 -0.19 -2.21
C SER A 216 14.06 0.49 -3.32
N PRO A 217 14.48 0.38 -4.58
CA PRO A 217 13.69 0.85 -5.72
C PRO A 217 12.26 0.30 -5.72
N GLU A 218 12.10 -0.96 -5.29
CA GLU A 218 10.81 -1.64 -5.17
C GLU A 218 9.91 -0.98 -4.11
N ALA A 219 10.46 -0.64 -2.94
CA ALA A 219 9.72 0.07 -1.90
C ALA A 219 9.30 1.47 -2.39
N LEU A 220 10.21 2.21 -3.04
CA LEU A 220 9.89 3.52 -3.62
C LEU A 220 8.77 3.43 -4.66
N GLN A 221 8.84 2.42 -5.54
CA GLN A 221 7.80 2.16 -6.54
C GLN A 221 6.45 1.84 -5.90
N ALA A 222 6.42 1.16 -4.74
CA ALA A 222 5.18 0.92 -4.01
C ALA A 222 4.51 2.23 -3.55
N PHE A 223 5.26 3.21 -3.04
CA PHE A 223 4.68 4.51 -2.69
C PHE A 223 4.21 5.30 -3.92
N GLN A 224 4.95 5.25 -5.02
CA GLN A 224 4.53 5.89 -6.28
C GLN A 224 3.22 5.29 -6.79
N ARG A 225 3.09 3.96 -6.81
CA ARG A 225 1.84 3.27 -7.17
C ARG A 225 0.70 3.66 -6.24
N ALA A 226 0.92 3.68 -4.93
CA ALA A 226 -0.10 4.10 -3.97
C ALA A 226 -0.56 5.55 -4.21
N ALA A 227 0.36 6.46 -4.53
CA ALA A 227 0.04 7.84 -4.86
C ALA A 227 -0.75 7.98 -6.16
N ALA A 228 -0.44 7.20 -7.19
CA ALA A 228 -1.19 7.14 -8.43
C ALA A 228 -2.62 6.60 -8.21
N VAL A 229 -2.76 5.50 -7.48
CA VAL A 229 -4.07 4.96 -7.07
C VAL A 229 -4.90 6.00 -6.34
N ARG A 230 -4.27 6.72 -5.40
CA ARG A 230 -4.91 7.81 -4.67
C ARG A 230 -5.40 8.91 -5.62
N ALA A 231 -4.54 9.39 -6.51
CA ALA A 231 -4.87 10.48 -7.43
C ALA A 231 -6.01 10.10 -8.40
N THR A 232 -6.14 8.82 -8.74
CA THR A 232 -7.18 8.34 -9.67
C THR A 232 -8.52 8.04 -8.99
N LEU A 233 -8.52 7.45 -7.79
CA LEU A 233 -9.76 7.02 -7.12
C LEU A 233 -10.29 8.03 -6.10
N PHE A 234 -9.43 8.87 -5.53
CA PHE A 234 -9.81 9.86 -4.52
C PHE A 234 -9.72 11.25 -5.15
N SER A 235 -10.86 11.92 -5.24
CA SER A 235 -10.93 13.29 -5.73
C SER A 235 -10.72 14.28 -4.59
N GLY A 236 -9.78 15.20 -4.76
CA GLY A 236 -9.41 16.18 -3.74
C GLY A 236 -8.83 15.52 -2.47
N ASN A 237 -9.15 16.08 -1.31
CA ASN A 237 -8.72 15.56 0.01
C ASN A 237 -9.80 14.68 0.68
N SER A 238 -10.72 14.09 -0.10
CA SER A 238 -11.76 13.22 0.44
C SER A 238 -11.21 11.86 0.86
N SER A 239 -11.61 11.37 2.03
CA SER A 239 -11.29 10.02 2.51
C SER A 239 -12.13 8.92 1.84
N THR A 240 -13.16 9.29 1.07
CA THR A 240 -13.99 8.36 0.29
C THR A 240 -13.59 8.39 -1.19
N PRO A 241 -13.41 7.22 -1.83
CA PRO A 241 -13.19 7.17 -3.26
C PRO A 241 -14.45 7.62 -4.00
N SER A 242 -14.27 8.23 -5.16
CA SER A 242 -15.35 8.77 -5.97
C SER A 242 -14.89 8.88 -7.42
N VAL A 243 -15.46 8.02 -8.26
CA VAL A 243 -15.20 7.96 -9.69
C VAL A 243 -16.46 8.40 -10.42
N ARG A 244 -16.35 9.50 -11.17
CA ARG A 244 -17.43 10.01 -12.03
C ARG A 244 -17.15 9.59 -13.47
N PHE A 245 -18.18 9.11 -14.15
CA PHE A 245 -18.07 8.66 -15.52
C PHE A 245 -19.41 8.80 -16.23
N GLN A 246 -19.38 8.85 -17.55
CA GLN A 246 -20.56 8.91 -18.39
C GLN A 246 -20.66 7.65 -19.23
N LEU A 247 -21.85 7.06 -19.32
CA LEU A 247 -22.13 5.95 -20.24
C LEU A 247 -23.03 6.44 -21.37
N ILE A 248 -22.59 6.22 -22.60
CA ILE A 248 -23.34 6.54 -23.83
C ILE A 248 -23.57 5.23 -24.59
N PRO A 249 -24.81 4.86 -24.89
CA PRO A 249 -25.08 3.66 -25.68
C PRO A 249 -24.59 3.88 -27.12
N VAL A 250 -23.87 2.90 -27.66
CA VAL A 250 -23.34 2.94 -29.04
C VAL A 250 -24.11 1.96 -29.92
N GLU A 251 -24.20 0.71 -29.48
CA GLU A 251 -24.82 -0.36 -30.25
C GLU A 251 -25.41 -1.41 -29.31
N THR A 252 -26.56 -1.96 -29.66
CA THR A 252 -27.19 -3.07 -28.94
C THR A 252 -27.67 -4.12 -29.94
N SER A 253 -27.62 -5.40 -29.55
CA SER A 253 -28.22 -6.46 -30.35
C SER A 253 -29.71 -6.20 -30.56
N ARG A 254 -30.22 -6.49 -31.75
CA ARG A 254 -31.60 -6.14 -32.17
C ARG A 254 -32.69 -6.84 -31.37
N ASP A 255 -32.36 -7.94 -30.72
CA ASP A 255 -33.23 -8.73 -29.85
C ASP A 255 -33.27 -8.19 -28.41
N ILE A 256 -32.46 -7.17 -28.08
CA ILE A 256 -32.55 -6.41 -26.84
C ILE A 256 -33.53 -5.25 -27.05
N SER A 257 -34.64 -5.22 -26.32
CA SER A 257 -35.56 -4.08 -26.27
C SER A 257 -35.10 -3.00 -25.29
N GLN A 258 -34.48 -3.40 -24.18
CA GLN A 258 -34.04 -2.48 -23.13
C GLN A 258 -32.82 -3.03 -22.38
N VAL A 259 -31.87 -2.16 -22.06
CA VAL A 259 -30.74 -2.43 -21.17
C VAL A 259 -30.95 -1.66 -19.87
N VAL A 260 -30.81 -2.36 -18.74
CA VAL A 260 -30.92 -1.78 -17.40
C VAL A 260 -29.60 -2.00 -16.66
N ILE A 261 -28.94 -0.92 -16.26
CA ILE A 261 -27.71 -0.96 -15.45
C ILE A 261 -28.01 -0.31 -14.10
N GLY A 262 -27.78 -1.04 -13.01
CA GLY A 262 -27.95 -0.56 -11.64
C GLY A 262 -26.60 -0.42 -10.91
N LEU A 263 -26.35 0.74 -10.32
CA LEU A 263 -25.13 1.07 -9.59
C LEU A 263 -25.42 2.04 -8.44
N GLU A 264 -25.13 1.67 -7.19
CA GLU A 264 -25.25 2.57 -6.02
C GLU A 264 -26.62 3.29 -5.92
N GLY A 265 -27.71 2.59 -6.23
CA GLY A 265 -29.06 3.15 -6.24
C GLY A 265 -29.39 4.02 -7.46
N GLN A 266 -28.43 4.28 -8.35
CA GLN A 266 -28.63 4.88 -9.67
C GLN A 266 -28.99 3.78 -10.67
N THR A 267 -30.02 4.02 -11.47
CA THR A 267 -30.44 3.07 -12.53
C THR A 267 -30.41 3.78 -13.88
N LEU A 268 -29.55 3.29 -14.76
CA LEU A 268 -29.54 3.65 -16.18
C LEU A 268 -30.51 2.72 -16.91
N THR A 269 -31.42 3.30 -17.69
CA THR A 269 -32.31 2.55 -18.57
C THR A 269 -32.15 3.07 -19.99
N TYR A 270 -31.71 2.21 -20.90
CA TYR A 270 -31.65 2.51 -22.33
C TYR A 270 -32.62 1.61 -23.09
N ARG A 271 -33.49 2.20 -23.91
CA ARG A 271 -34.37 1.44 -24.83
C ARG A 271 -33.77 1.48 -26.23
N THR A 272 -33.69 0.33 -26.87
CA THR A 272 -33.13 0.23 -28.23
C THR A 272 -33.93 1.12 -29.20
N GLY A 273 -33.21 1.92 -29.99
CA GLY A 273 -33.80 2.91 -30.90
C GLY A 273 -34.04 4.29 -30.29
N GLN A 274 -33.80 4.49 -28.99
CA GLN A 274 -33.72 5.84 -28.41
C GLN A 274 -32.41 6.54 -28.83
N PRO A 275 -32.42 7.89 -28.90
CA PRO A 275 -31.20 8.66 -29.15
C PRO A 275 -30.09 8.31 -28.14
N ALA A 276 -28.85 8.22 -28.63
CA ALA A 276 -27.69 7.97 -27.78
C ALA A 276 -27.42 9.17 -26.88
N GLN A 277 -27.94 9.14 -25.65
CA GLN A 277 -27.70 10.16 -24.63
C GLN A 277 -26.71 9.66 -23.60
N GLY A 278 -25.74 10.51 -23.25
CA GLY A 278 -24.80 10.25 -22.18
C GLY A 278 -25.47 10.42 -20.83
N THR A 279 -25.33 9.42 -19.97
CA THR A 279 -25.81 9.49 -18.58
C THR A 279 -24.63 9.52 -17.64
N ASP A 280 -24.57 10.55 -16.80
CA ASP A 280 -23.55 10.68 -15.78
C ASP A 280 -23.87 9.77 -14.60
N LEU A 281 -22.89 8.96 -14.23
CA LEU A 281 -22.94 8.02 -13.12
C LEU A 281 -21.74 8.28 -12.20
N ARG A 282 -21.94 7.94 -10.93
CA ARG A 282 -20.87 8.04 -9.92
C ARG A 282 -20.78 6.76 -9.12
N TRP A 283 -19.56 6.22 -9.03
CA TRP A 283 -19.22 5.13 -8.13
C TRP A 283 -18.42 5.68 -6.93
N THR A 284 -18.80 5.28 -5.73
CA THR A 284 -18.22 5.70 -4.44
C THR A 284 -17.86 4.55 -3.52
N GLY A 285 -18.18 3.31 -3.92
CA GLY A 285 -17.89 2.10 -3.15
C GLY A 285 -18.87 1.83 -2.00
N ILE A 286 -20.01 2.53 -1.95
CA ILE A 286 -21.03 2.36 -0.90
C ILE A 286 -22.08 1.30 -1.25
N SER A 287 -22.16 0.85 -2.51
CA SER A 287 -23.14 -0.15 -2.92
C SER A 287 -22.87 -1.52 -2.30
N SER A 288 -23.96 -2.22 -1.98
CA SER A 288 -23.93 -3.65 -1.73
C SER A 288 -23.96 -4.49 -3.02
N GLN A 289 -24.30 -3.91 -4.16
CA GLN A 289 -24.48 -4.63 -5.43
C GLN A 289 -24.42 -3.71 -6.65
N ALA A 290 -23.93 -4.24 -7.77
CA ALA A 290 -24.10 -3.69 -9.12
C ALA A 290 -24.77 -4.76 -10.01
N GLN A 291 -25.55 -4.33 -11.00
CA GLN A 291 -26.21 -5.26 -11.91
C GLN A 291 -26.35 -4.69 -13.32
N ILE A 292 -26.40 -5.59 -14.30
CA ILE A 292 -26.72 -5.29 -15.69
C ILE A 292 -27.70 -6.35 -16.20
N GLU A 293 -28.76 -5.93 -16.88
CA GLU A 293 -29.83 -6.79 -17.37
C GLU A 293 -30.27 -6.37 -18.78
N PHE A 294 -30.46 -7.36 -19.65
CA PHE A 294 -30.99 -7.19 -21.00
C PHE A 294 -32.42 -7.73 -21.08
N LEU A 295 -33.34 -6.89 -21.54
CA LEU A 295 -34.74 -7.20 -21.74
C LEU A 295 -35.07 -7.40 -23.24
N PRO A 296 -36.06 -8.24 -23.61
CA PRO A 296 -36.87 -9.07 -22.72
C PRO A 296 -36.02 -10.13 -22.02
N GLY A 297 -36.24 -10.25 -20.71
CA GLY A 297 -35.49 -11.15 -19.85
C GLY A 297 -35.78 -12.61 -20.19
N GLY A 298 -34.80 -13.48 -19.99
CA GLY A 298 -34.89 -14.92 -20.26
C GLY A 298 -33.49 -15.51 -20.46
N GLY A 299 -33.18 -16.62 -19.80
CA GLY A 299 -31.82 -17.20 -19.78
C GLY A 299 -30.79 -16.36 -18.99
N PRO A 300 -29.47 -16.52 -19.24
CA PRO A 300 -28.39 -15.76 -18.57
C PRO A 300 -28.26 -14.31 -19.10
N SER A 301 -29.38 -13.57 -19.17
CA SER A 301 -29.47 -12.19 -19.66
C SER A 301 -29.31 -11.14 -18.54
N LYS A 302 -28.91 -11.58 -17.35
CA LYS A 302 -28.67 -10.74 -16.17
C LYS A 302 -27.34 -11.12 -15.54
N LEU A 303 -26.52 -10.12 -15.27
CA LEU A 303 -25.31 -10.24 -14.47
C LEU A 303 -25.45 -9.36 -13.22
N THR A 304 -25.08 -9.92 -12.09
CA THR A 304 -25.19 -9.28 -10.79
C THR A 304 -23.95 -9.60 -9.99
N GLU A 305 -23.32 -8.56 -9.47
CA GLU A 305 -22.12 -8.65 -8.65
C GLU A 305 -22.37 -7.93 -7.33
N THR A 306 -22.11 -8.62 -6.21
CA THR A 306 -22.31 -8.09 -4.87
C THR A 306 -21.03 -7.50 -4.31
N GLY A 307 -21.16 -6.64 -3.30
CA GLY A 307 -20.06 -5.98 -2.61
C GLY A 307 -19.70 -4.59 -3.16
N PRO A 308 -18.83 -3.87 -2.44
CA PRO A 308 -18.47 -2.48 -2.74
C PRO A 308 -17.80 -2.31 -4.12
N TRP A 309 -17.23 -3.40 -4.63
CA TRP A 309 -16.53 -3.42 -5.92
C TRP A 309 -17.35 -4.09 -7.04
N GLY A 310 -18.65 -4.33 -6.84
CA GLY A 310 -19.49 -5.03 -7.81
C GLY A 310 -19.42 -4.46 -9.22
N TRP A 311 -19.38 -3.13 -9.35
CA TRP A 311 -19.25 -2.48 -10.66
C TRP A 311 -17.92 -2.77 -11.36
N PHE A 312 -16.82 -2.75 -10.60
CA PHE A 312 -15.50 -3.08 -11.15
C PHE A 312 -15.46 -4.54 -11.62
N LYS A 313 -16.08 -5.46 -10.88
CA LYS A 313 -16.22 -6.87 -11.27
C LYS A 313 -17.03 -7.04 -12.57
N ILE A 314 -18.10 -6.27 -12.75
CA ILE A 314 -18.87 -6.26 -14.01
C ILE A 314 -18.00 -5.76 -15.18
N LEU A 315 -17.24 -4.67 -14.98
CA LEU A 315 -16.32 -4.15 -16.01
C LEU A 315 -15.15 -5.08 -16.31
N ASP A 316 -14.70 -5.87 -15.33
CA ASP A 316 -13.67 -6.89 -15.55
C ASP A 316 -14.18 -8.06 -16.41
N GLN A 317 -15.48 -8.37 -16.33
CA GLN A 317 -16.15 -9.35 -17.20
C GLN A 317 -16.50 -8.79 -18.59
N ALA A 318 -16.48 -7.47 -18.76
CA ALA A 318 -16.74 -6.80 -20.03
C ALA A 318 -15.47 -6.67 -20.87
N GLN A 319 -15.63 -6.58 -22.19
CA GLN A 319 -14.53 -6.24 -23.09
C GLN A 319 -14.37 -4.72 -23.12
N VAL A 320 -13.32 -4.21 -22.48
CA VAL A 320 -13.00 -2.77 -22.42
C VAL A 320 -11.85 -2.46 -23.36
N GLN A 321 -12.07 -1.59 -24.33
CA GLN A 321 -11.06 -1.15 -25.31
C GLN A 321 -10.90 0.38 -25.23
N PRO A 322 -9.67 0.91 -25.11
CA PRO A 322 -9.46 2.35 -25.18
C PRO A 322 -9.73 2.86 -26.60
N THR A 323 -10.54 3.91 -26.72
CA THR A 323 -10.85 4.56 -28.01
C THR A 323 -10.26 5.95 -28.14
N GLY A 324 -9.84 6.55 -27.01
CA GLY A 324 -9.18 7.84 -26.95
C GLY A 324 -8.84 8.22 -25.51
N THR A 325 -8.32 9.43 -25.31
CA THR A 325 -8.02 9.95 -23.98
C THR A 325 -9.29 10.07 -23.13
N GLY A 326 -9.36 9.33 -22.02
CA GLY A 326 -10.55 9.30 -21.15
C GLY A 326 -11.80 8.68 -21.80
N GLN A 327 -11.66 7.97 -22.93
CA GLN A 327 -12.77 7.35 -23.65
C GLN A 327 -12.49 5.86 -23.87
N PHE A 328 -13.45 5.03 -23.49
CA PHE A 328 -13.35 3.58 -23.57
C PHE A 328 -14.62 2.99 -24.16
N ARG A 329 -14.48 2.06 -25.10
CA ARG A 329 -15.58 1.24 -25.58
C ARG A 329 -15.70 0.01 -24.69
N VAL A 330 -16.87 -0.18 -24.09
CA VAL A 330 -17.19 -1.29 -23.19
C VAL A 330 -18.27 -2.15 -23.84
N ALA A 331 -17.95 -3.39 -24.18
CA ALA A 331 -18.89 -4.36 -24.69
C ALA A 331 -19.27 -5.37 -23.60
N PHE A 332 -20.54 -5.35 -23.21
CA PHE A 332 -21.14 -6.31 -22.29
C PHE A 332 -21.76 -7.46 -23.10
N GLN A 333 -21.39 -8.70 -22.76
CA GLN A 333 -21.89 -9.90 -23.42
C GLN A 333 -22.62 -10.79 -22.40
N LEU A 334 -23.92 -11.01 -22.60
CA LEU A 334 -24.77 -11.81 -21.71
C LEU A 334 -25.66 -12.71 -22.56
N GLY A 335 -25.61 -14.03 -22.33
CA GLY A 335 -26.47 -14.99 -23.02
C GLY A 335 -26.41 -14.94 -24.55
N GLY A 336 -25.24 -14.65 -25.13
CA GLY A 336 -25.05 -14.53 -26.58
C GLY A 336 -25.49 -13.18 -27.18
N ARG A 337 -26.00 -12.26 -26.34
CA ARG A 337 -26.37 -10.90 -26.73
C ARG A 337 -25.28 -9.92 -26.33
N GLN A 338 -25.20 -8.80 -27.05
CA GLN A 338 -24.18 -7.77 -26.81
C GLN A 338 -24.78 -6.37 -26.71
N ALA A 339 -24.28 -5.59 -25.75
CA ALA A 339 -24.52 -4.16 -25.65
C ALA A 339 -23.18 -3.42 -25.55
N ILE A 340 -22.94 -2.48 -26.45
CA ILE A 340 -21.74 -1.66 -26.54
C ILE A 340 -22.07 -0.26 -26.03
N TYR A 341 -21.29 0.19 -25.05
CA TYR A 341 -21.33 1.53 -24.51
C TYR A 341 -19.99 2.23 -24.70
N GLU A 342 -20.03 3.53 -24.87
CA GLU A 342 -18.88 4.41 -24.72
C GLU A 342 -18.87 4.96 -23.28
N LEU A 343 -17.81 4.63 -22.55
CA LEU A 343 -17.50 5.09 -21.22
C LEU A 343 -16.57 6.30 -21.33
N ARG A 344 -17.04 7.47 -20.88
CA ARG A 344 -16.24 8.70 -20.83
C ARG A 344 -15.89 9.06 -19.40
N ILE A 345 -14.66 9.48 -19.19
CA ILE A 345 -14.12 9.87 -17.89
C ILE A 345 -13.75 11.35 -17.96
N PRO A 346 -14.51 12.23 -17.30
CA PRO A 346 -14.24 13.67 -17.36
C PRO A 346 -12.86 14.00 -16.76
N GLY A 347 -11.98 14.59 -17.57
CA GLY A 347 -10.71 15.17 -17.09
C GLY A 347 -9.62 14.17 -16.69
N GLY A 348 -9.65 12.93 -17.19
CA GLY A 348 -8.64 11.92 -16.87
C GLY A 348 -8.17 11.10 -18.06
N ASP A 349 -6.85 10.90 -18.16
CA ASP A 349 -6.22 10.09 -19.21
C ASP A 349 -6.17 8.59 -18.82
N ALA A 350 -6.17 8.30 -17.51
CA ALA A 350 -6.05 6.95 -16.96
C ALA A 350 -7.41 6.30 -16.66
N ASN A 351 -7.51 4.98 -16.86
CA ASN A 351 -8.72 4.21 -16.54
C ASN A 351 -8.79 3.88 -15.03
N PRO A 352 -9.70 4.49 -14.25
CA PRO A 352 -9.86 4.24 -12.82
C PRO A 352 -10.38 2.83 -12.51
N PHE A 353 -11.00 2.16 -13.49
CA PHE A 353 -11.56 0.81 -13.31
C PHE A 353 -10.53 -0.29 -13.54
N ARG A 354 -9.43 0.01 -14.23
CA ARG A 354 -8.30 -0.91 -14.47
C ARG A 354 -6.98 -0.20 -14.18
N LEU A 355 -6.63 -0.11 -12.89
CA LEU A 355 -5.36 0.44 -12.44
C LEU A 355 -4.31 -0.67 -12.38
N ARG A 356 -3.31 -0.60 -13.27
CA ARG A 356 -2.16 -1.52 -13.27
C ARG A 356 -1.34 -1.39 -11.98
N GLU A 357 -1.44 -0.23 -11.35
CA GLU A 357 -0.84 0.12 -10.07
C GLU A 357 -1.41 -0.70 -8.92
N LEU A 358 -2.70 -1.09 -8.99
CA LEU A 358 -3.37 -1.97 -8.03
C LEU A 358 -3.07 -3.45 -8.28
N GLU A 359 -3.15 -3.90 -9.53
CA GLU A 359 -3.02 -5.34 -9.88
C GLU A 359 -1.66 -5.94 -9.51
N GLY A 360 -0.60 -5.13 -9.59
CA GLY A 360 0.76 -5.53 -9.20
C GLY A 360 1.23 -4.96 -7.86
N PHE A 361 0.32 -4.41 -7.05
CA PHE A 361 0.72 -3.73 -5.82
C PHE A 361 1.31 -4.72 -4.82
N ARG A 362 2.58 -4.52 -4.47
CA ARG A 362 3.25 -5.24 -3.38
C ARG A 362 3.63 -4.24 -2.31
N CYS A 363 3.06 -4.42 -1.12
CA CYS A 363 3.45 -3.66 0.05
C CYS A 363 4.83 -4.17 0.51
N PRO A 364 5.84 -3.30 0.67
CA PRO A 364 7.14 -3.70 1.16
C PRO A 364 7.04 -4.13 2.63
N ASP A 365 7.55 -5.32 2.97
CA ASP A 365 7.68 -5.73 4.36
C ASP A 365 8.78 -4.90 5.07
N GLN A 366 9.79 -4.45 4.31
CA GLN A 366 10.86 -3.52 4.70
C GLN A 366 11.22 -2.58 3.52
N LEU A 367 11.71 -1.38 3.85
CA LEU A 367 12.10 -0.29 2.95
C LEU A 367 13.53 -0.45 2.43
#